data_AF-A0A359KRU4-F1
#
_entry.id   AF-A0A359KRU4-F1
#
_cell.length_a   1.000
_cell.length_b   1.000
_cell.length_c   1.000
_cell.angle_alpha   90.00
_cell.angle_beta   90.00
_cell.angle_gamma   90.00
#
_symmetry.space_group_name_H-M   'P 1'
#
loop_
_entity.id
_entity.type
_entity.pdbx_description
1 polymer ?
#
loop_
_entity_poly.entity_id
_entity_poly.type
_entity_poly.pdbx_seq_one_letter_code
_entity_poly.pdbx_strand_id
1 'polypeptide(L)' 'MTVSPIETATKAWTIDSTHSSVEFKVKHMMISTIKGQFGAVEGTIEIDEANLANSSV' A
#
# COMPACT_ATOMS: atom_id res chain seq x y z
N MET A 1 -39.11 7.53 3.66
CA MET A 1 -37.85 6.86 3.97
C MET A 1 -36.76 7.56 3.15
N THR A 2 -35.99 8.44 3.77
CA THR A 2 -34.86 9.11 3.13
C THR A 2 -33.63 8.24 3.34
N VAL A 3 -33.19 7.53 2.29
CA VAL A 3 -31.88 6.90 2.29
C VAL A 3 -30.84 8.02 2.15
N SER A 4 -30.01 8.25 3.17
CA SER A 4 -28.82 9.08 2.99
C SER A 4 -27.90 8.38 2.01
N PRO A 5 -27.32 9.07 1.02
CA PRO A 5 -26.28 8.47 0.21
C PRO A 5 -25.16 8.04 1.15
N ILE A 6 -24.73 6.78 1.03
CA ILE A 6 -23.46 6.36 1.61
C ILE A 6 -22.40 7.20 0.89
N GLU A 7 -21.90 8.25 1.54
CA GLU A 7 -20.64 8.85 1.11
C GLU A 7 -19.59 7.77 1.29
N THR A 8 -19.23 7.13 0.18
CA THR A 8 -18.08 6.27 0.08
C THR A 8 -16.84 7.14 0.29
N ALA A 9 -16.49 7.37 1.55
CA ALA A 9 -15.38 8.22 1.92
C ALA A 9 -14.08 7.46 1.68
N THR A 10 -13.52 7.61 0.47
CA THR A 10 -12.14 7.21 0.20
C THR A 10 -11.22 8.02 1.09
N LYS A 11 -10.47 7.35 1.97
CA LYS A 11 -9.51 7.98 2.88
C LYS A 11 -8.11 7.89 2.31
N ALA A 12 -7.41 9.01 2.28
CA ALA A 12 -6.00 9.08 1.92
C ALA A 12 -5.12 8.85 3.15
N TRP A 13 -4.15 7.96 3.03
CA TRP A 13 -3.18 7.60 4.06
C TRP A 13 -1.76 7.78 3.54
N THR A 14 -0.97 8.64 4.16
CA THR A 14 0.43 8.84 3.76
C THR A 14 1.32 7.74 4.32
N ILE A 15 2.22 7.20 3.49
CA ILE A 15 3.20 6.20 3.90
C ILE A 15 4.27 6.88 4.77
N ASP A 16 4.43 6.40 6.01
CA ASP A 16 5.52 6.82 6.89
C ASP A 16 6.76 5.96 6.63
N SER A 17 7.83 6.61 6.18
CA SER A 17 9.11 5.97 5.85
C SER A 17 9.86 5.38 7.05
N THR A 18 9.55 5.80 8.28
CA THR A 18 10.20 5.26 9.49
C THR A 18 9.65 3.89 9.87
N HIS A 19 8.38 3.64 9.53
CA HIS A 19 7.65 2.42 9.89
C HIS A 19 7.29 1.55 8.68
N SER A 20 7.77 1.93 7.48
CA SER A 20 7.51 1.21 6.24
C SER A 20 8.82 0.88 5.54
N SER A 21 8.91 -0.32 4.98
CA SER A 21 10.08 -0.78 4.22
C SER A 21 9.65 -1.49 2.95
N VAL A 22 10.32 -1.20 1.83
CA VAL A 22 10.14 -1.92 0.57
C VAL A 22 11.36 -2.80 0.32
N GLU A 23 11.17 -4.11 0.37
CA GLU A 23 12.22 -5.10 0.21
C GLU A 23 12.04 -5.91 -1.07
N PHE A 24 13.15 -6.33 -1.68
CA PHE A 24 13.14 -7.26 -2.79
C PHE A 24 14.04 -8.46 -2.51
N LYS A 25 13.69 -9.58 -3.12
CA LYS A 25 14.38 -10.85 -2.97
C LYS A 25 14.49 -11.54 -4.31
N VAL A 26 15.73 -11.78 -4.77
CA VAL A 26 16.00 -12.44 -6.06
C VAL A 26 16.80 -13.71 -5.83
N LYS A 27 16.34 -14.82 -6.40
CA LYS A 27 17.10 -16.08 -6.41
C LYS A 27 18.25 -15.96 -7.40
N HIS A 28 19.44 -16.36 -6.97
CA HIS A 28 20.62 -16.44 -7.82
C HIS A 28 21.04 -17.90 -7.96
N MET A 29 20.88 -18.43 -9.17
CA MET A 29 21.18 -19.82 -9.55
C MET A 29 20.57 -20.90 -8.63
N MET A 30 19.38 -20.66 -8.05
CA MET A 30 18.65 -21.58 -7.15
C MET A 30 19.35 -21.95 -5.84
N ILE A 31 20.53 -21.39 -5.56
CA ILE A 31 21.37 -21.75 -4.41
C ILE A 31 21.42 -20.60 -3.40
N SER A 32 21.61 -19.38 -3.89
CA SER A 32 21.65 -18.20 -3.04
C SER A 32 20.46 -17.28 -3.29
N THR A 33 20.18 -16.44 -2.31
CA THR A 33 19.17 -15.42 -2.45
C THR A 33 19.74 -14.07 -2.05
N ILE A 34 19.68 -13.13 -2.98
CA ILE A 34 20.07 -11.75 -2.76
C ILE A 34 18.83 -11.02 -2.23
N LYS A 35 18.97 -10.41 -1.06
CA LYS A 35 17.97 -9.51 -0.47
C LYS A 35 18.49 -8.08 -0.60
N GLY A 36 17.60 -7.16 -0.90
CA GLY A 36 17.88 -5.73 -0.83
C GLY A 36 16.65 -4.98 -0.37
N GLN A 37 16.84 -3.74 0.07
CA GLN A 37 15.76 -2.80 0.34
C GLN A 37 15.94 -1.55 -0.49
N PHE A 38 14.84 -0.90 -0.80
CA PHE A 38 14.85 0.49 -1.23
C PHE A 38 15.05 1.40 0.00
N GLY A 39 15.55 2.62 -0.24
CA GLY A 39 15.80 3.61 0.80
C GLY A 39 14.50 4.19 1.39
N ALA A 40 14.50 5.47 1.74
CA ALA A 40 13.26 6.14 2.15
C ALA A 40 12.22 6.04 1.02
N VAL A 41 10.98 5.71 1.39
CA VAL A 41 9.85 5.56 0.47
C VAL A 41 8.75 6.53 0.88
N GLU A 42 8.15 7.17 -0.12
CA GLU A 42 7.03 8.10 0.03
C GLU A 42 5.89 7.63 -0.89
N GLY A 43 4.64 7.83 -0.46
CA GLY A 43 3.46 7.45 -1.22
C GLY A 43 2.17 7.72 -0.44
N THR A 44 1.03 7.64 -1.11
CA THR A 44 -0.29 7.86 -0.49
C THR A 44 -1.23 6.74 -0.91
N ILE A 45 -1.85 6.09 0.07
CA ILE A 45 -2.81 5.01 -0.15
C ILE A 45 -4.21 5.59 -0.08
N GLU A 46 -4.99 5.40 -1.12
CA GLU A 46 -6.42 5.70 -1.14
C GLU A 46 -7.22 4.44 -0.80
N ILE A 47 -7.90 4.43 0.34
CA ILE A 47 -8.70 3.30 0.80
C ILE A 47 -10.18 3.66 0.75
N ASP A 48 -10.92 2.91 -0.06
CA ASP A 48 -12.38 2.89 -0.06
C ASP A 48 -12.85 1.81 0.93
N GLU A 49 -13.32 2.24 2.11
CA GLU A 49 -13.81 1.35 3.18
C GLU A 49 -15.11 0.62 2.81
N ALA A 50 -15.88 1.13 1.83
CA ALA A 50 -17.13 0.51 1.39
C ALA A 50 -16.89 -0.52 0.27
N ASN A 51 -15.84 -0.33 -0.55
CA ASN A 51 -15.43 -1.25 -1.60
C ASN A 51 -13.91 -1.28 -1.78
N LEU A 52 -13.27 -2.29 -1.18
CA LEU A 52 -11.80 -2.46 -1.24
C LEU A 52 -11.24 -2.58 -2.66
N ALA A 53 -12.03 -3.04 -3.64
CA ALA A 53 -11.56 -3.15 -5.02
C ALA A 53 -11.32 -1.80 -5.70
N ASN A 54 -11.87 -0.71 -5.15
CA ASN A 54 -11.66 0.66 -5.62
C ASN A 54 -10.42 1.34 -4.99
N SER A 55 -9.71 0.68 -4.07
CA SER A 55 -8.56 1.25 -3.36
C SER A 55 -7.29 1.25 -4.23
N SER A 56 -6.39 2.22 -4.02
CA SER A 56 -5.14 2.37 -4.79
C SER A 56 -3.97 2.90 -3.95
N VAL A 57 -2.75 2.86 -4.51
CA VAL A 57 -1.47 3.34 -3.93
C VAL A 57 -0.79 4.27 -4.92
#